data_AF-A0A7K9GB35-F1
#
_entry.id   AF-A0A7K9GB35-F1
#
_cell.length_a   1.000
_cell.length_b   1.000
_cell.length_c   1.000
_cell.angle_alpha   90.00
_cell.angle_beta   90.00
_cell.angle_gamma   90.00
#
_symmetry.space_group_name_H-M   'P 1'
#
loop_
_entity.id
_entity.type
_entity.pdbx_description
1 polymer ?
#
loop_
_entity_poly.entity_id
_entity_poly.type
_entity_poly.pdbx_seq_one_letter_code
_entity_poly.pdbx_strand_id
1 'polypeptide(L)' 'GESWGHAATVRLIFHWDNTQRLATLYKSPSQKESTIAYDITSHGFRDVQPPAVSASTGGTELNPRKRPRTEEEK' A
#
# COMPACT_ATOMS: atom_id res chain seq x y z
N GLY A 1 -11.42 19.37 -17.37
CA GLY A 1 -11.03 18.04 -16.84
C GLY A 1 -12.11 16.98 -17.05
N GLU A 2 -13.39 17.33 -16.88
CA GLU A 2 -14.50 16.36 -16.90
C GLU A 2 -14.75 15.69 -18.26
N SER A 3 -14.40 16.34 -19.37
CA SER A 3 -14.53 15.80 -20.73
C SER A 3 -13.73 14.52 -20.97
N TRP A 4 -12.66 14.30 -20.21
CA TRP A 4 -11.87 13.06 -20.24
C TRP A 4 -12.27 12.09 -19.13
N GLY A 5 -13.28 12.44 -18.35
CA GLY A 5 -13.66 11.68 -17.17
C GLY A 5 -14.14 10.27 -17.46
N HIS A 6 -14.72 10.05 -18.64
CA HIS A 6 -15.18 8.74 -19.09
C HIS A 6 -14.05 7.87 -19.68
N ALA A 7 -12.89 8.45 -20.00
CA ALA A 7 -11.79 7.72 -20.62
C ALA A 7 -10.92 6.97 -19.60
N ALA A 8 -10.74 7.53 -18.40
CA ALA A 8 -9.93 6.94 -17.33
C ALA A 8 -10.79 6.11 -16.37
N THR A 9 -10.46 4.82 -16.24
CA THR A 9 -11.12 3.90 -15.29
C THR A 9 -10.59 4.01 -13.86
N VAL A 10 -9.39 4.59 -13.69
CA VAL A 10 -8.76 4.81 -12.39
C VAL A 10 -8.17 6.22 -12.37
N ARG A 11 -8.36 6.96 -11.27
CA ARG A 11 -7.80 8.30 -11.10
C ARG A 11 -7.01 8.37 -9.81
N LEU A 12 -5.82 8.94 -9.88
CA LEU A 12 -5.00 9.26 -8.72
C LEU A 12 -4.89 10.78 -8.60
N ILE A 13 -5.13 11.31 -7.41
CA ILE A 13 -4.97 12.72 -7.07
C ILE A 13 -3.70 12.83 -6.23
N PHE A 14 -2.67 13.45 -6.81
CA PHE A 14 -1.43 13.75 -6.10
C PHE A 14 -1.53 15.13 -5.48
N HIS A 15 -1.29 15.23 -4.18
CA HIS A 15 -1.34 16.47 -3.45
C HIS A 15 -0.32 16.46 -2.30
N TRP A 16 -0.08 17.64 -1.75
CA TRP A 16 0.73 17.81 -0.55
C TRP A 16 -0.20 17.95 0.66
N ASP A 17 0.18 17.32 1.75
CA ASP A 17 -0.35 17.61 3.09
C ASP A 17 0.83 18.03 3.96
N ASN A 18 0.95 19.34 4.20
CA ASN A 18 2.13 19.97 4.78
C ASN A 18 3.42 19.60 4.00
N THR A 19 4.31 18.84 4.63
CA THR A 19 5.57 18.36 4.04
C THR A 19 5.47 16.96 3.45
N GLN A 20 4.34 16.26 3.65
CA GLN A 20 4.14 14.89 3.17
C GLN A 20 3.45 14.91 1.80
N ARG A 21 3.92 14.06 0.88
CA ARG A 21 3.23 13.83 -0.39
C ARG A 21 2.23 12.70 -0.25
N LEU A 22 1.00 12.95 -0.71
CA LEU A 22 -0.11 12.01 -0.63
C LEU A 22 -0.71 11.74 -2.02
N ALA A 23 -1.11 10.50 -2.24
CA ALA A 23 -1.82 10.05 -3.43
C ALA A 23 -3.17 9.47 -3.01
N THR A 24 -4.25 10.06 -3.50
CA THR A 24 -5.61 9.58 -3.26
C THR A 24 -6.14 8.87 -4.49
N LEU A 25 -6.57 7.62 -4.30
CA LEU A 25 -7.35 6.90 -5.29
C LEU A 25 -8.76 7.47 -5.33
N TYR A 26 -9.14 8.03 -6.47
CA TYR A 26 -10.44 8.65 -6.69
C TYR A 26 -11.19 7.93 -7.82
N LYS A 27 -12.49 7.67 -7.61
CA LYS A 27 -13.40 7.06 -8.61
C LYS A 27 -12.80 5.83 -9.31
N SER A 28 -12.57 4.76 -8.55
CA SER A 28 -12.23 3.43 -9.08
C SER A 28 -13.45 2.50 -9.04
N PRO A 29 -13.67 1.65 -10.07
CA PRO A 29 -14.80 0.72 -10.10
C PRO A 29 -14.65 -0.46 -9.12
N SER A 30 -13.42 -0.83 -8.75
CA SER A 30 -13.13 -2.04 -7.97
C SER A 30 -12.54 -1.78 -6.60
N GLN A 31 -12.13 -0.54 -6.31
CA GLN A 31 -11.42 -0.22 -5.08
C GLN A 31 -12.00 1.05 -4.45
N LYS A 32 -12.16 1.01 -3.12
CA LYS A 32 -12.63 2.16 -2.35
C LYS A 32 -11.63 3.31 -2.44
N GLU A 33 -12.14 4.53 -2.30
CA GLU A 33 -11.30 5.70 -2.12
C GLU A 33 -10.36 5.49 -0.92
N SER A 34 -9.09 5.81 -1.13
CA SER A 34 -8.04 5.60 -0.13
C SER A 34 -6.89 6.54 -0.43
N THR A 35 -6.24 7.03 0.62
CA THR A 35 -5.10 7.93 0.52
C THR A 35 -3.88 7.26 1.12
N ILE A 36 -2.77 7.27 0.37
CA ILE A 36 -1.48 6.76 0.83
C ILE A 36 -0.43 7.86 0.77
N ALA A 37 0.56 7.78 1.64
CA ALA A 37 1.74 8.60 1.56
C ALA A 37 2.79 7.94 0.64
N TYR A 38 3.61 8.75 -0.03
CA TYR A 38 4.71 8.29 -0.87
C TYR A 38 5.85 9.30 -0.86
N ASP A 39 7.04 8.88 -1.30
CA ASP A 39 8.20 9.75 -1.53
C ASP A 39 8.66 9.72 -2.98
N ILE A 40 9.27 10.81 -3.44
CA ILE A 40 9.98 10.86 -4.73
C ILE A 40 11.45 11.10 -4.45
N THR A 41 12.27 10.12 -4.83
CA THR A 41 13.73 10.17 -4.75
C THR A 41 14.33 10.37 -6.15
N SER A 42 15.66 10.52 -6.24
CA SER A 42 16.39 10.47 -7.51
C SER A 42 16.14 9.16 -8.30
N HIS A 43 15.71 8.10 -7.61
CA HIS A 43 15.36 6.82 -8.20
C HIS A 43 13.85 6.64 -8.44
N GLY A 44 13.05 7.72 -8.38
CA GLY A 44 11.60 7.71 -8.62
C GLY A 44 10.75 7.51 -7.36
N PHE A 45 9.54 6.99 -7.54
CA PHE A 45 8.54 6.77 -6.48
C PHE A 45 8.98 5.68 -5.50
N ARG A 46 8.82 5.96 -4.21
CA ARG A 46 9.14 5.07 -3.10
C ARG A 46 8.03 5.08 -2.06
N ASP A 47 7.97 3.98 -1.32
CA ASP A 47 7.16 3.88 -0.11
C ASP A 47 7.77 4.77 0.99
N VAL A 48 6.93 5.31 1.86
CA VAL A 48 7.42 6.08 3.02
C VAL A 48 7.88 5.07 4.05
N GLN A 49 9.13 5.15 4.50
CA GLN A 49 9.58 4.24 5.55
C GLN A 49 8.70 4.40 6.78
N PRO A 50 8.13 3.31 7.33
CA PRO A 50 7.46 3.40 8.61
C PRO A 50 8.49 3.90 9.64
N PRO A 51 8.07 4.75 10.60
CA PRO A 51 8.96 5.21 11.65
C PRO A 51 9.59 3.99 12.31
N ALA A 52 10.91 4.01 12.46
CA ALA A 52 11.67 2.87 12.96
C ALA A 52 11.03 2.35 14.25
N VAL A 53 10.44 1.16 14.18
CA VAL A 53 9.99 0.48 15.39
C VAL A 53 11.25 0.24 16.21
N SER A 54 11.34 0.86 17.39
CA SER A 54 12.38 0.52 18.36
C SER A 54 12.20 -0.96 18.67
N ALA A 55 12.99 -1.80 18.00
CA ALA A 55 12.96 -3.24 18.18
C ALA A 55 13.49 -3.58 19.57
N SER A 56 12.63 -3.50 20.58
CA SER A 56 12.84 -4.19 21.84
C SER A 56 12.56 -5.67 21.60
N THR A 57 13.64 -6.42 21.39
CA THR A 57 13.89 -7.82 21.77
C THR A 57 12.70 -8.80 21.84
N GLY A 58 12.76 -9.83 20.99
CA GLY A 58 12.45 -11.22 21.39
C GLY A 58 11.10 -11.79 20.94
N GLY A 59 11.14 -12.76 20.03
CA GLY A 59 10.00 -13.63 19.75
C GLY A 59 10.02 -14.21 18.33
N THR A 60 10.53 -15.43 18.18
CA THR A 60 10.44 -16.23 16.96
C THR A 60 8.97 -16.47 16.59
N GLU A 61 8.40 -15.64 15.70
CA GLU A 61 7.05 -15.86 15.16
C GLU A 61 7.13 -16.89 14.02
N LEU A 62 6.63 -18.10 14.30
CA LEU A 62 6.52 -19.18 13.32
C LEU A 62 5.46 -18.81 12.27
N ASN A 63 5.89 -18.75 11.01
CA ASN A 63 5.09 -18.42 9.84
C ASN A 63 3.82 -19.29 9.72
N PRO A 64 2.59 -18.71 9.74
CA PRO A 64 1.34 -19.45 9.65
C PRO A 64 1.04 -20.06 8.26
N ARG A 65 1.92 -19.87 7.26
CA ARG A 65 1.72 -20.38 5.88
C ARG A 65 2.11 -21.84 5.65
N LYS A 66 2.56 -22.59 6.66
CA LYS A 66 2.77 -24.04 6.50
C LYS A 66 1.48 -24.79 6.83
N ARG A 67 0.73 -25.18 5.80
CA ARG A 67 -0.36 -26.15 5.92
C ARG A 67 0.23 -27.48 6.44
N PRO A 68 -0.27 -28.05 7.55
CA PRO A 68 0.14 -29.39 7.97
C PRO A 68 -0.29 -30.39 6.90
N ARG A 69 0.66 -31.24 6.45
CA ARG A 69 0.36 -32.36 5.57
C ARG A 69 -0.24 -33.45 6.43
N THR A 70 -1.54 -33.70 6.30
CA THR A 70 -2.17 -34.88 6.89
C THR A 70 -1.68 -36.09 6.10
N GLU A 71 -0.93 -36.99 6.73
CA GLU A 71 -0.76 -38.35 6.21
C GLU A 71 -2.10 -39.07 6.36
N GLU A 72 -2.71 -39.47 5.24
CA GLU A 72 -3.87 -40.35 5.25
C GLU A 72 -3.41 -41.74 5.69
N GLU A 73 -3.94 -42.17 6.84
CA GLU A 73 -3.77 -43.50 7.44
C GLU A 73 -4.49 -44.56 6.58
N LYS A 74 -3.85 -45.72 6.41
CA LYS A 74 -4.34 -46.87 5.62
C LYS A 74 -5.18 -47.81 6.48
#